data_AF-A0A3M7G7F6-F1
#
_entry.id   AF-A0A3M7G7F6-F1
#
_cell.length_a   1.000
_cell.length_b   1.000
_cell.length_c   1.000
_cell.angle_alpha   90.00
_cell.angle_beta   90.00
_cell.angle_gamma   90.00
#
_symmetry.space_group_name_H-M   'P 1'
#
loop_
_entity.id
_entity.type
_entity.pdbx_description
1 polymer ?
#
loop_
_entity_poly.entity_id
_entity_poly.type
_entity_poly.pdbx_seq_one_letter_code
_entity_poly.pdbx_strand_id
1 'polypeptide(L)'
;MKPTLQDVIYLDPPPTAKPKDSAPGALLIFFITGNPGLIAFYGPFLDRLQSLLCDEEGLVGGSRCYTYGASLAGHMARDEMHEITDDKFSDDIWGTSGNADDEGKVLQSKASAVVIKQADASRDLHMRRPTTKLYFYWGKNDHWVADNTRDTILAARAQKATDEPMLEKSKPVMEIDRNGIPHGFCLQRVHSNLVAEKVANWIKEIRTNHVSYQRDAL
;
A
#
# COMPACT_ATOMS: atom_id res chain seq x y z
N MET A 1 -23.76 29.31 -4.57
CA MET A 1 -22.69 28.94 -3.62
C MET A 1 -21.65 28.14 -4.38
N LYS A 2 -20.38 28.55 -4.38
CA LYS A 2 -19.30 27.69 -4.88
C LYS A 2 -19.07 26.60 -3.82
N PRO A 3 -19.11 25.30 -4.15
CA PRO A 3 -18.81 24.26 -3.18
C PRO A 3 -17.37 24.45 -2.69
N THR A 4 -17.19 24.58 -1.37
CA THR A 4 -15.88 24.58 -0.73
C THR A 4 -15.28 23.18 -0.84
N LEU A 5 -14.14 23.07 -1.52
CA LEU A 5 -13.36 21.84 -1.58
C LEU A 5 -12.86 21.49 -0.16
N GLN A 6 -13.02 20.24 0.24
CA GLN A 6 -12.51 19.73 1.51
C GLN A 6 -11.02 19.40 1.36
N ASP A 7 -10.20 19.81 2.33
CA ASP A 7 -8.76 19.54 2.36
C ASP A 7 -8.36 18.35 3.24
N VAL A 8 -9.28 17.87 4.08
CA VAL A 8 -9.09 16.70 4.94
C VAL A 8 -10.39 15.92 4.99
N ILE A 9 -10.31 14.59 4.88
CA ILE A 9 -11.41 13.67 5.12
C ILE A 9 -11.01 12.77 6.29
N TYR A 10 -11.89 12.72 7.29
CA TYR A 10 -11.77 11.84 8.44
C TYR A 10 -13.08 11.07 8.60
N LEU A 11 -13.01 9.76 8.45
CA LEU A 11 -14.15 8.88 8.66
C LEU A 11 -13.94 8.11 9.97
N ASP A 12 -14.73 8.52 10.96
CA ASP A 12 -14.85 8.01 12.34
C ASP A 12 -13.59 8.19 13.24
N PRO A 13 -13.65 8.76 14.48
CA PRO A 13 -14.36 9.94 14.98
C PRO A 13 -13.43 11.05 15.59
N PRO A 14 -13.82 12.35 15.67
CA PRO A 14 -13.16 13.36 16.54
C PRO A 14 -14.14 14.02 17.57
N PRO A 15 -13.73 14.75 18.65
CA PRO A 15 -12.49 15.51 18.86
C PRO A 15 -11.78 15.38 20.25
N THR A 16 -12.06 14.37 21.08
CA THR A 16 -11.47 14.27 22.45
C THR A 16 -10.89 12.90 22.82
N ALA A 17 -10.72 11.99 21.87
CA ALA A 17 -10.14 10.68 22.16
C ALA A 17 -8.66 10.84 22.52
N LYS A 18 -8.34 10.75 23.82
CA LYS A 18 -6.95 10.64 24.28
C LYS A 18 -6.35 9.34 23.70
N PRO A 19 -5.05 9.28 23.37
CA PRO A 19 -4.41 8.10 22.74
C PRO A 19 -4.36 6.83 23.62
N LYS A 20 -5.13 6.76 24.71
CA LYS A 20 -5.02 5.69 25.72
C LYS A 20 -6.10 4.62 25.68
N ASP A 21 -7.09 4.73 24.79
CA ASP A 21 -8.15 3.73 24.63
C ASP A 21 -8.19 3.11 23.22
N SER A 22 -7.02 2.96 22.58
CA SER A 22 -6.89 2.13 21.37
C SER A 22 -7.21 0.69 21.77
N ALA A 23 -8.49 0.34 21.65
CA ALA A 23 -8.97 -1.03 21.79
C ALA A 23 -8.08 -1.93 20.91
N PRO A 24 -7.59 -3.08 21.43
CA PRO A 24 -6.87 -4.04 20.63
C PRO A 24 -7.72 -4.38 19.39
N GLY A 25 -7.17 -4.16 18.19
CA GLY A 25 -7.86 -4.44 16.93
C GLY A 25 -8.39 -3.25 16.12
N ALA A 26 -8.14 -2.00 16.52
CA ALA A 26 -8.46 -0.85 15.66
C ALA A 26 -7.54 -0.77 14.42
N LEU A 27 -8.11 -0.58 13.23
CA LEU A 27 -7.38 -0.41 11.97
C LEU A 27 -7.41 1.05 11.52
N LEU A 28 -6.24 1.65 11.34
CA LEU A 28 -6.10 2.96 10.69
C LEU A 28 -5.77 2.78 9.21
N ILE A 29 -6.60 3.36 8.35
CA ILE A 29 -6.37 3.51 6.92
C ILE A 29 -5.88 4.93 6.68
N PHE A 30 -4.64 5.05 6.24
CA PHE A 30 -4.07 6.32 5.79
C PHE A 30 -4.13 6.40 4.27
N PHE A 31 -4.94 7.31 3.74
CA PHE A 31 -5.13 7.50 2.31
C PHE A 31 -4.28 8.65 1.79
N ILE A 32 -3.46 8.34 0.77
CA ILE A 32 -2.59 9.29 0.09
C ILE A 32 -3.19 9.55 -1.29
N THR A 33 -3.51 10.82 -1.57
CA THR A 33 -4.10 11.23 -2.85
C THR A 33 -3.08 11.10 -3.98
N GLY A 34 -3.55 10.69 -5.17
CA GLY A 34 -2.79 10.88 -6.41
C GLY A 34 -2.93 12.31 -6.93
N ASN A 35 -2.16 12.65 -7.98
CA ASN A 35 -2.28 13.91 -8.71
C ASN A 35 -3.75 14.19 -9.12
N PRO A 36 -4.32 15.40 -8.85
CA PRO A 36 -3.69 16.67 -8.43
C PRO A 36 -3.46 16.87 -6.93
N GLY A 37 -3.59 15.82 -6.13
CA GLY A 37 -3.34 15.87 -4.70
C GLY A 37 -4.56 16.34 -3.90
N LEU A 38 -5.75 16.47 -4.48
CA LEU A 38 -6.93 16.97 -3.77
C LEU A 38 -7.78 15.82 -3.22
N ILE A 39 -7.95 15.77 -1.90
CA ILE A 39 -8.69 14.68 -1.23
C ILE A 39 -10.17 14.67 -1.59
N ALA A 40 -10.75 15.83 -1.88
CA ALA A 40 -12.17 15.99 -2.21
C ALA A 40 -12.63 15.15 -3.42
N PHE A 41 -11.74 14.79 -4.35
CA PHE A 41 -12.11 13.92 -5.48
C PHE A 41 -12.40 12.48 -5.03
N TYR A 42 -11.83 12.05 -3.92
CA TYR A 42 -11.90 10.66 -3.47
C TYR A 42 -13.06 10.39 -2.51
N GLY A 43 -13.88 11.39 -2.18
CA GLY A 43 -15.03 11.24 -1.27
C GLY A 43 -15.92 10.02 -1.57
N PRO A 44 -16.47 9.88 -2.79
CA PRO A 44 -17.31 8.72 -3.13
C PRO A 44 -16.63 7.36 -2.95
N PHE A 45 -15.32 7.29 -3.20
CA PHE A 45 -14.52 6.08 -2.99
C PHE A 45 -14.32 5.79 -1.50
N LEU A 46 -13.91 6.79 -0.72
CA LEU A 46 -13.66 6.64 0.71
C LEU A 46 -14.94 6.34 1.50
N ASP A 47 -16.04 6.99 1.15
CA ASP A 47 -17.36 6.73 1.75
C ASP A 47 -17.80 5.28 1.49
N ARG A 48 -17.66 4.81 0.25
CA ARG A 48 -18.01 3.43 -0.12
C ARG A 48 -17.09 2.42 0.58
N LEU A 49 -15.79 2.70 0.62
CA LEU A 49 -14.82 1.84 1.30
C LEU A 49 -15.15 1.73 2.79
N GLN A 50 -15.42 2.85 3.46
CA GLN A 50 -15.79 2.87 4.87
C GLN A 50 -17.08 2.05 5.13
N SER A 51 -18.12 2.22 4.30
CA SER A 51 -19.35 1.41 4.39
C SER A 51 -19.04 -0.08 4.34
N LEU A 52 -18.29 -0.53 3.32
CA LEU A 52 -17.94 -1.94 3.12
C LEU A 52 -17.11 -2.54 4.26
N LEU A 53 -16.38 -1.69 5.01
CA LEU A 53 -15.58 -2.10 6.16
C LEU A 53 -16.37 -2.04 7.49
N CYS A 54 -17.44 -1.25 7.56
CA CYS A 54 -18.33 -1.14 8.72
C CYS A 54 -19.51 -2.13 8.69
N ASP A 55 -20.01 -2.49 7.51
CA ASP A 55 -21.24 -3.29 7.33
C ASP A 55 -21.11 -4.76 7.78
N GLU A 56 -19.95 -5.22 8.24
CA GLU A 56 -19.78 -6.56 8.80
C GLU A 56 -19.90 -6.59 10.33
N GLU A 57 -21.14 -6.50 10.82
CA GLU A 57 -21.53 -6.73 12.23
C GLU A 57 -21.40 -8.21 12.70
N GLY A 58 -20.77 -9.09 11.90
CA GLY A 58 -20.68 -10.53 12.17
C GLY A 58 -19.42 -11.01 12.87
N LEU A 59 -18.40 -10.16 13.04
CA LEU A 59 -17.16 -10.54 13.73
C LEU A 59 -17.26 -10.17 15.22
N VAL A 60 -17.37 -11.20 16.05
CA VAL A 60 -17.21 -11.15 17.51
C VAL A 60 -15.89 -10.43 17.83
N GLY A 61 -15.99 -9.15 18.17
CA GLY A 61 -14.86 -8.25 18.44
C GLY A 61 -14.85 -7.04 17.50
N GLY A 62 -15.70 -6.05 17.79
CA GLY A 62 -15.89 -4.78 17.07
C GLY A 62 -14.58 -4.00 16.83
N SER A 63 -13.86 -4.40 15.80
CA SER A 63 -12.61 -3.80 15.37
C SER A 63 -12.93 -2.53 14.60
N ARG A 64 -12.76 -1.38 15.24
CA ARG A 64 -13.02 -0.06 14.66
C ARG A 64 -12.08 0.20 13.49
N CYS A 65 -12.61 0.73 12.39
CA CYS A 65 -11.82 1.14 11.23
C CYS A 65 -11.90 2.66 11.07
N TYR A 66 -10.74 3.31 11.04
CA TYR A 66 -10.62 4.75 10.92
C TYR A 66 -9.94 5.09 9.60
N THR A 67 -10.51 6.03 8.84
CA THR A 67 -9.89 6.48 7.59
C THR A 67 -9.48 7.94 7.70
N TYR A 68 -8.21 8.23 7.45
CA TYR A 68 -7.66 9.58 7.36
C TYR A 68 -7.12 9.81 5.96
N GLY A 69 -7.48 10.93 5.34
CA GLY A 69 -6.85 11.43 4.12
C GLY A 69 -6.78 12.94 4.12
N ALA A 70 -5.77 13.50 3.46
CA ALA A 70 -5.60 14.94 3.34
C ALA A 70 -5.11 15.32 1.94
N SER A 71 -5.45 16.52 1.49
CA SER A 71 -4.93 17.08 0.26
C SER A 71 -3.41 17.29 0.38
N LEU A 72 -2.67 16.85 -0.63
CA LEU A 72 -1.26 17.12 -0.82
C LEU A 72 -1.12 18.38 -1.69
N ALA A 73 -0.45 19.41 -1.19
CA ALA A 73 -0.32 20.69 -1.88
C ALA A 73 0.35 20.54 -3.26
N GLY A 74 -0.17 21.27 -4.25
CA GLY A 74 -0.01 21.04 -5.70
C GLY A 74 1.37 21.32 -6.32
N HIS A 75 2.38 20.52 -5.96
CA HIS A 75 3.66 20.46 -6.67
C HIS A 75 4.03 19.07 -7.21
N MET A 76 3.18 18.05 -6.93
CA MET A 76 3.45 16.65 -7.25
C MET A 76 3.88 16.46 -8.71
N ALA A 77 3.05 16.82 -9.70
CA ALA A 77 3.33 16.51 -11.10
C ALA A 77 4.62 17.16 -11.67
N ARG A 78 5.01 18.36 -11.21
CA ARG A 78 6.16 19.07 -11.77
C ARG A 78 7.47 18.56 -11.20
N ASP A 79 7.52 18.37 -9.89
CA ASP A 79 8.74 17.93 -9.20
C ASP A 79 8.95 16.43 -9.42
N GLU A 80 7.87 15.64 -9.52
CA GLU A 80 7.91 14.22 -9.89
C GLU A 80 8.56 13.98 -11.26
N MET A 81 8.33 14.84 -12.27
CA MET A 81 8.96 14.69 -13.58
C MET A 81 10.50 14.79 -13.55
N HIS A 82 11.09 15.37 -12.50
CA HIS A 82 12.54 15.46 -12.34
C HIS A 82 13.15 14.19 -11.71
N GLU A 83 12.34 13.37 -11.02
CA GLU A 83 12.83 12.26 -10.19
C GLU A 83 12.30 10.87 -10.58
N ILE A 84 11.18 10.78 -11.32
CA ILE A 84 10.64 9.51 -11.81
C ILE A 84 11.46 9.02 -13.00
N THR A 85 12.45 8.16 -12.75
CA THR A 85 13.19 7.45 -13.80
C THR A 85 13.08 5.94 -13.60
N ASP A 86 13.80 5.41 -12.64
CA ASP A 86 14.00 3.98 -12.43
C ASP A 86 13.43 3.55 -11.08
N ASP A 87 13.03 2.28 -10.98
CA ASP A 87 12.65 1.68 -9.71
C ASP A 87 13.85 1.66 -8.75
N LYS A 88 13.83 2.56 -7.77
CA LYS A 88 14.85 2.68 -6.71
C LYS A 88 14.46 1.93 -5.44
N PHE A 89 13.29 1.28 -5.40
CA PHE A 89 12.85 0.54 -4.22
C PHE A 89 13.58 -0.80 -4.12
N SER A 90 14.04 -1.14 -2.91
CA SER A 90 14.72 -2.42 -2.65
C SER A 90 13.74 -3.59 -2.71
N ASP A 91 14.27 -4.79 -2.97
CA ASP A 91 13.47 -6.02 -2.99
C ASP A 91 12.74 -6.33 -1.67
N ASP A 92 13.25 -5.81 -0.55
CA ASP A 92 12.60 -5.90 0.76
C ASP A 92 11.24 -5.21 0.78
N ILE A 93 11.16 -4.00 0.19
CA ILE A 93 9.91 -3.25 0.09
C ILE A 93 8.92 -4.02 -0.78
N TRP A 94 9.42 -4.61 -1.87
CA TRP A 94 8.62 -5.44 -2.76
C TRP A 94 8.23 -6.79 -2.15
N GLY A 95 8.74 -7.16 -0.97
CA GLY A 95 8.49 -8.48 -0.38
C GLY A 95 9.10 -9.63 -1.19
N THR A 96 10.13 -9.35 -2.00
CA THR A 96 10.83 -10.30 -2.87
C THR A 96 12.25 -10.64 -2.41
N SER A 97 12.68 -10.15 -1.25
CA SER A 97 13.96 -10.54 -0.68
C SER A 97 13.90 -11.98 -0.17
N GLY A 98 14.45 -12.89 -0.97
CA GLY A 98 14.81 -14.23 -0.50
C GLY A 98 16.13 -14.14 0.26
N ASN A 99 16.25 -14.87 1.37
CA ASN A 99 17.57 -15.18 1.92
C ASN A 99 18.33 -16.00 0.88
N ALA A 100 19.36 -15.40 0.28
CA ALA A 100 20.42 -16.14 -0.39
C ALA A 100 21.62 -15.19 -0.57
N ASP A 101 22.62 -15.34 0.30
CA ASP A 101 24.04 -15.59 0.01
C ASP A 101 24.62 -15.25 -1.40
N ASP A 102 24.24 -14.14 -2.03
CA ASP A 102 24.88 -13.65 -3.26
C ASP A 102 26.00 -12.65 -2.93
N GLU A 103 26.96 -13.06 -2.09
CA GLU A 103 28.28 -12.43 -2.04
C GLU A 103 29.19 -13.09 -3.08
N GLY A 104 29.17 -12.54 -4.30
CA GLY A 104 29.88 -13.14 -5.42
C GLY A 104 30.34 -12.21 -6.53
N LYS A 105 30.76 -10.97 -6.20
CA LYS A 105 31.40 -9.89 -7.02
C LYS A 105 30.54 -8.63 -6.93
N VAL A 106 31.04 -7.51 -6.43
CA VAL A 106 31.90 -6.59 -7.19
C VAL A 106 32.72 -5.71 -6.23
N LEU A 107 34.05 -5.78 -6.42
CA LEU A 107 35.09 -4.77 -6.20
C LEU A 107 35.12 -3.97 -4.88
N GLN A 108 36.02 -4.45 -4.02
CA GLN A 108 36.83 -3.70 -3.05
C GLN A 108 36.99 -2.20 -3.35
N SER A 109 36.60 -1.37 -2.39
CA SER A 109 37.21 -0.08 -2.12
C SER A 109 37.26 0.12 -0.60
N LYS A 110 38.48 0.22 -0.06
CA LYS A 110 38.85 0.03 1.35
C LYS A 110 38.42 1.17 2.32
N ALA A 111 37.26 1.79 2.12
CA ALA A 111 36.79 2.90 2.96
C ALA A 111 35.48 2.66 3.73
N SER A 112 34.79 1.53 3.55
CA SER A 112 33.42 1.34 4.09
C SER A 112 33.28 0.49 5.35
N ALA A 113 34.38 0.04 5.97
CA ALA A 113 34.34 -0.91 7.10
C ALA A 113 33.63 -0.39 8.36
N VAL A 114 33.43 0.93 8.49
CA VAL A 114 32.74 1.53 9.65
C VAL A 114 31.22 1.62 9.45
N VAL A 115 30.73 1.68 8.20
CA VAL A 115 29.28 1.77 7.90
C VAL A 115 28.59 0.40 7.98
N ILE A 116 29.33 -0.68 7.73
CA ILE A 116 28.81 -2.06 7.65
C ILE A 116 28.31 -2.55 9.02
N LYS A 117 28.95 -2.18 10.13
CA LYS A 117 28.56 -2.66 11.47
C LYS A 117 27.20 -2.17 11.96
N GLN A 118 26.73 -1.01 11.47
CA GLN A 118 25.44 -0.43 11.86
C GLN A 118 24.29 -0.93 10.97
N ALA A 119 24.62 -1.37 9.75
CA ALA A 119 23.69 -2.04 8.84
C ALA A 119 23.41 -3.50 9.27
N ASP A 120 24.41 -4.23 9.75
CA ASP A 120 24.22 -5.65 10.15
C ASP A 120 23.31 -5.83 11.38
N ALA A 121 23.42 -4.96 12.39
CA ALA A 121 22.51 -4.98 13.54
C ALA A 121 21.06 -4.58 13.14
N SER A 122 20.91 -3.76 12.10
CA SER A 122 19.60 -3.41 11.55
C SER A 122 19.00 -4.53 10.69
N ARG A 123 19.84 -5.31 9.97
CA ARG A 123 19.42 -6.47 9.17
C ARG A 123 18.89 -7.61 10.05
N ASP A 124 19.56 -7.90 11.17
CA ASP A 124 19.13 -8.95 12.10
C ASP A 124 17.79 -8.61 12.80
N LEU A 125 17.52 -7.31 13.00
CA LEU A 125 16.22 -6.81 13.47
C LEU A 125 15.15 -6.78 12.37
N HIS A 126 15.54 -6.64 11.10
CA HIS A 126 14.63 -6.62 9.93
C HIS A 126 14.17 -8.03 9.54
N MET A 127 15.01 -9.05 9.75
CA MET A 127 14.70 -10.47 9.50
C MET A 127 13.55 -11.03 10.35
N ARG A 128 13.13 -10.32 11.41
CA ARG A 128 12.02 -10.72 12.28
C ARG A 128 10.69 -10.03 11.98
N ARG A 129 10.64 -9.10 11.02
CA ARG A 129 9.40 -8.37 10.71
C ARG A 129 8.73 -8.96 9.48
N PRO A 130 7.43 -9.27 9.53
CA PRO A 130 6.67 -9.58 8.34
C PRO A 130 6.86 -8.46 7.32
N THR A 131 7.24 -8.82 6.09
CA THR A 131 7.33 -7.88 4.98
C THR A 131 5.94 -7.28 4.72
N THR A 132 5.92 -6.03 4.26
CA THR A 132 4.64 -5.35 4.01
C THR A 132 4.00 -5.93 2.75
N LYS A 133 2.79 -6.48 2.89
CA LYS A 133 2.04 -6.98 1.73
C LYS A 133 1.63 -5.80 0.84
N LEU A 134 2.06 -5.81 -0.41
CA LEU A 134 1.71 -4.77 -1.39
C LEU A 134 0.62 -5.26 -2.35
N TYR A 135 -0.28 -4.35 -2.72
CA TYR A 135 -1.31 -4.57 -3.73
C TYR A 135 -1.25 -3.44 -4.76
N PHE A 136 -1.21 -3.81 -6.04
CA PHE A 136 -1.17 -2.89 -7.17
C PHE A 136 -2.36 -3.14 -8.08
N TYR A 137 -3.16 -2.10 -8.31
CA TYR A 137 -4.23 -2.10 -9.31
C TYR A 137 -3.85 -1.21 -10.48
N TRP A 138 -3.78 -1.80 -11.68
CA TRP A 138 -3.34 -1.12 -12.88
C TRP A 138 -4.52 -0.90 -13.82
N GLY A 139 -4.68 0.31 -14.35
CA GLY A 139 -5.59 0.51 -15.47
C GLY A 139 -5.12 -0.28 -16.68
N LYS A 140 -6.06 -0.89 -17.41
CA LYS A 140 -5.74 -1.65 -18.63
C LYS A 140 -5.16 -0.74 -19.71
N ASN A 141 -5.77 0.42 -19.89
CA ASN A 141 -5.43 1.45 -20.87
C ASN A 141 -5.45 2.82 -20.18
N ASP A 142 -4.61 2.99 -19.16
CA ASP A 142 -4.62 4.21 -18.33
C ASP A 142 -4.05 5.43 -19.09
N HIS A 143 -3.11 5.20 -20.02
CA HIS A 143 -2.38 6.21 -20.81
C HIS A 143 -1.43 7.13 -20.02
N TRP A 144 -1.49 7.14 -18.68
CA TRP A 144 -0.50 7.83 -17.84
C TRP A 144 0.70 6.95 -17.52
N VAL A 145 0.48 5.64 -17.40
CA VAL A 145 1.54 4.63 -17.32
C VAL A 145 1.58 3.89 -18.64
N ALA A 146 2.75 3.87 -19.29
CA ALA A 146 2.92 3.14 -20.54
C ALA A 146 2.79 1.63 -20.30
N ASP A 147 2.08 0.93 -21.21
CA ASP A 147 1.81 -0.50 -21.08
C ASP A 147 3.10 -1.33 -20.95
N ASN A 148 4.12 -0.99 -21.75
CA ASN A 148 5.42 -1.67 -21.70
C ASN A 148 6.13 -1.49 -20.34
N THR A 149 6.04 -0.32 -19.73
CA THR A 149 6.60 -0.05 -18.39
C THR A 149 5.87 -0.88 -17.34
N ARG A 150 4.54 -0.86 -17.35
CA ARG A 150 3.73 -1.72 -16.46
C ARG A 150 4.12 -3.19 -16.63
N ASP A 151 4.13 -3.69 -17.86
CA ASP A 151 4.35 -5.11 -18.15
C ASP A 151 5.78 -5.54 -17.77
N THR A 152 6.76 -4.64 -17.90
CA THR A 152 8.15 -4.87 -17.44
C THR A 152 8.22 -5.02 -15.92
N ILE A 153 7.52 -4.16 -15.16
CA ILE A 153 7.44 -4.25 -13.70
C ILE A 153 6.77 -5.56 -13.28
N LEU A 154 5.63 -5.90 -13.89
CA LEU A 154 4.93 -7.16 -13.63
C LEU A 154 5.83 -8.38 -13.89
N ALA A 155 6.54 -8.40 -15.02
CA ALA A 155 7.45 -9.49 -15.36
C ALA A 155 8.62 -9.61 -14.37
N ALA A 156 9.26 -8.48 -14.03
CA ALA A 156 10.40 -8.46 -13.10
C ALA A 156 10.01 -8.98 -11.70
N ARG A 157 8.78 -8.72 -11.25
CA ARG A 157 8.29 -9.13 -9.93
C ARG A 157 7.63 -10.51 -9.94
N ALA A 158 7.16 -11.01 -11.09
CA ALA A 158 6.69 -12.39 -11.25
C ALA A 158 7.83 -13.41 -11.29
N GLN A 159 8.99 -13.07 -11.87
CA GLN A 159 10.11 -13.99 -12.10
C GLN A 159 10.92 -14.33 -10.84
N LYS A 160 10.79 -13.57 -9.75
CA LYS A 160 11.44 -13.89 -8.46
C LYS A 160 10.62 -14.92 -7.66
N ALA A 161 10.35 -16.06 -8.30
CA ALA A 161 9.75 -17.22 -7.66
C ALA A 161 10.82 -17.94 -6.84
N THR A 162 10.73 -17.82 -5.53
CA THR A 162 11.45 -18.68 -4.59
C THR A 162 10.58 -19.89 -4.27
N ASP A 163 11.20 -21.07 -4.17
CA ASP A 163 10.53 -22.32 -3.77
C ASP A 163 10.06 -22.33 -2.29
N GLU A 164 10.22 -21.21 -1.59
CA GLU A 164 9.82 -21.03 -0.20
C GLU A 164 8.38 -20.51 -0.06
N PRO A 165 7.44 -21.30 0.49
CA PRO A 165 6.03 -20.93 0.61
C PRO A 165 5.76 -19.72 1.53
N MET A 166 6.70 -19.37 2.43
CA MET A 166 6.59 -18.14 3.23
C MET A 166 6.84 -16.87 2.41
N LEU A 167 7.72 -16.91 1.40
CA LEU A 167 8.00 -15.75 0.58
C LEU A 167 6.90 -15.51 -0.46
N GLU A 168 6.23 -16.57 -0.93
CA GLU A 168 5.04 -16.45 -1.79
C GLU A 168 3.92 -15.61 -1.15
N LYS A 169 3.67 -15.79 0.16
CA LYS A 169 2.67 -14.98 0.88
C LYS A 169 3.03 -13.51 0.95
N SER A 170 4.32 -13.18 0.86
CA SER A 170 4.85 -11.82 0.97
C SER A 170 4.87 -11.07 -0.37
N LYS A 171 4.75 -11.79 -1.49
CA LYS A 171 4.83 -11.19 -2.83
C LYS A 171 3.75 -10.14 -3.09
N PRO A 172 4.03 -9.15 -3.93
CA PRO A 172 3.06 -8.13 -4.28
C PRO A 172 1.95 -8.76 -5.12
N VAL A 173 0.70 -8.40 -4.83
CA VAL A 173 -0.44 -8.72 -5.70
C VAL A 173 -0.51 -7.66 -6.77
N MET A 174 -0.44 -8.06 -8.04
CA MET A 174 -0.53 -7.14 -9.17
C MET A 174 -1.70 -7.54 -10.06
N GLU A 175 -2.68 -6.65 -10.22
CA GLU A 175 -3.88 -6.91 -11.01
C GLU A 175 -4.12 -5.81 -12.03
N ILE A 176 -4.36 -6.21 -13.28
CA ILE A 176 -4.78 -5.31 -14.35
C ILE A 176 -6.30 -5.28 -14.41
N ASP A 177 -6.87 -4.07 -14.40
CA ASP A 177 -8.30 -3.81 -14.50
C ASP A 177 -8.92 -4.49 -15.74
N ARG A 178 -10.14 -5.00 -15.55
CA ARG A 178 -10.94 -5.62 -16.62
C ARG A 178 -12.24 -4.88 -16.90
N ASN A 179 -12.53 -3.83 -16.14
CA ASN A 179 -13.80 -3.10 -16.20
C ASN A 179 -13.70 -1.82 -17.05
N GLY A 180 -12.52 -1.50 -17.60
CA GLY A 180 -12.31 -0.30 -18.41
C GLY A 180 -12.24 0.97 -17.56
N ILE A 181 -11.75 0.87 -16.33
CA ILE A 181 -11.63 1.99 -15.40
C ILE A 181 -10.53 2.95 -15.91
N PRO A 182 -10.84 4.23 -16.15
CA PRO A 182 -9.85 5.22 -16.55
C PRO A 182 -8.96 5.62 -15.37
N HIS A 183 -7.83 6.26 -15.65
CA HIS A 183 -6.88 6.80 -14.65
C HIS A 183 -7.57 7.51 -13.48
N GLY A 184 -8.42 8.49 -13.81
CA GLY A 184 -9.24 9.23 -12.86
C GLY A 184 -10.46 8.45 -12.38
N PHE A 185 -10.26 7.29 -11.77
CA PHE A 185 -11.36 6.44 -11.28
C PHE A 185 -12.27 7.18 -10.28
N CYS A 186 -11.70 8.12 -9.51
CA CYS A 186 -12.41 8.91 -8.50
C CYS A 186 -13.41 9.91 -9.12
N LEU A 187 -13.32 10.21 -10.41
CA LEU A 187 -14.20 11.17 -11.08
C LEU A 187 -15.61 10.63 -11.36
N GLN A 188 -15.79 9.31 -11.32
CA GLN A 188 -17.10 8.67 -11.50
C GLN A 188 -17.41 7.74 -10.34
N ARG A 189 -18.63 7.85 -9.81
CA ARG A 189 -19.08 7.04 -8.67
C ARG A 189 -19.04 5.54 -8.95
N VAL A 190 -19.35 5.11 -10.18
CA VAL A 190 -19.33 3.68 -10.56
C VAL A 190 -17.91 3.11 -10.42
N HIS A 191 -16.90 3.80 -10.96
CA HIS A 191 -15.50 3.38 -10.85
C HIS A 191 -14.99 3.46 -9.41
N SER A 192 -15.35 4.52 -8.68
CA SER A 192 -15.06 4.65 -7.24
C SER A 192 -15.57 3.45 -6.45
N ASN A 193 -16.80 2.98 -6.74
CA ASN A 193 -17.38 1.84 -6.05
C ASN A 193 -16.62 0.54 -6.36
N LEU A 194 -16.29 0.29 -7.62
CA LEU A 194 -15.56 -0.92 -8.04
C LEU A 194 -14.17 -0.99 -7.38
N VAL A 195 -13.44 0.14 -7.34
CA VAL A 195 -12.13 0.20 -6.68
C VAL A 195 -12.29 0.03 -5.17
N ALA A 196 -13.32 0.62 -4.55
CA ALA A 196 -13.59 0.46 -3.12
C ALA A 196 -13.88 -1.00 -2.74
N GLU A 197 -14.67 -1.73 -3.53
CA GLU A 197 -14.95 -3.16 -3.31
C GLU A 197 -13.67 -4.00 -3.35
N LYS A 198 -12.79 -3.72 -4.32
CA LYS A 198 -11.51 -4.40 -4.44
C LYS A 198 -10.60 -4.12 -3.23
N VAL A 199 -10.44 -2.85 -2.86
CA VAL A 199 -9.60 -2.44 -1.72
C VAL A 199 -10.17 -3.00 -0.41
N ALA A 200 -11.48 -3.02 -0.23
CA ALA A 200 -12.11 -3.63 0.95
C ALA A 200 -11.75 -5.11 1.09
N ASN A 201 -11.76 -5.88 -0.01
CA ASN A 201 -11.37 -7.29 -0.01
C ASN A 201 -9.89 -7.48 0.38
N TRP A 202 -8.99 -6.64 -0.13
CA TRP A 202 -7.57 -6.69 0.24
C TRP A 202 -7.34 -6.35 1.70
N ILE A 203 -8.04 -5.34 2.23
CA ILE A 203 -7.96 -4.99 3.65
C ILE A 203 -8.45 -6.16 4.53
N LYS A 204 -9.54 -6.83 4.13
CA LYS A 204 -10.04 -8.03 4.82
C LYS A 204 -9.03 -9.18 4.81
N GLU A 205 -8.34 -9.39 3.68
CA GLU A 205 -7.28 -10.39 3.56
C GLU A 205 -6.11 -10.08 4.51
N ILE A 206 -5.62 -8.82 4.51
CA ILE A 206 -4.54 -8.37 5.41
C ILE A 206 -4.93 -8.60 6.87
N ARG A 207 -6.16 -8.25 7.26
CA ARG A 207 -6.66 -8.44 8.62
C ARG A 207 -6.71 -9.92 9.01
N THR A 208 -7.19 -10.78 8.11
CA THR A 208 -7.29 -12.23 8.36
C THR A 208 -5.91 -12.85 8.56
N ASN A 209 -4.96 -12.50 7.70
CA ASN A 209 -3.57 -12.97 7.78
C ASN A 209 -2.85 -12.49 9.04
N HIS A 210 -3.15 -11.28 9.52
CA HIS A 210 -2.59 -10.76 10.77
C HIS A 210 -3.09 -11.54 12.00
N VAL A 211 -4.38 -11.91 12.02
CA VAL A 211 -4.97 -12.69 13.13
C VAL A 211 -4.40 -14.12 13.17
N SER A 212 -4.17 -14.76 12.01
CA SER A 212 -3.55 -16.09 11.99
C SER A 212 -2.11 -16.06 12.52
N TYR A 213 -1.32 -15.06 12.12
CA TYR A 213 0.06 -14.91 12.61
C TYR A 213 0.15 -14.75 14.14
N GLN A 214 -0.78 -14.00 14.74
CA GLN A 214 -0.82 -13.83 16.20
C GLN A 214 -1.22 -15.09 16.96
N ARG A 215 -1.97 -16.01 16.34
CA ARG A 215 -2.34 -17.30 16.94
C ARG A 215 -1.22 -18.33 16.89
N ASP A 216 -0.42 -18.31 15.81
CA ASP A 216 0.69 -19.26 15.61
C ASP A 216 1.96 -18.88 16.40
N ALA A 217 2.00 -17.66 16.97
CA ALA A 217 3.12 -17.14 17.77
C ALA A 217 3.01 -17.40 19.29
N LEU A 218 2.01 -18.17 19.73
CA LEU A 218 1.76 -18.58 21.13
C LEU A 218 1.93 -20.08 21.28
#